data_AF-A0A6I4KTZ3-F1
#
_entry.id   AF-A0A6I4KTZ3-F1
#
_cell.length_a   1.000
_cell.length_b   1.000
_cell.length_c   1.000
_cell.angle_alpha   90.00
_cell.angle_beta   90.00
_cell.angle_gamma   90.00
#
_symmetry.space_group_name_H-M   'P 1'
#
loop_
_entity.id
_entity.type
_entity.pdbx_description
1 polymer ?
#
loop_
_entity_poly.entity_id
_entity_poly.type
_entity_poly.pdbx_seq_one_letter_code
_entity_poly.pdbx_strand_id
1 'polypeptide(L)'
;MRYLLLPLLLASTLAGAELPETDWLELMPEADRLALEAMPEISHDGPELDGAFYSPDGLRQQARDLPAVMYSSKTVAAFDNQPIRLGGYPVPLETDARGHSTLFFLVPYPGACIHVPPPPPNQLVLVRYPKGIELEDIYAPLWVSGTLKIEAVSNDLADAAYALDAAQVRLVEEADL
;
A
#
# COMPACT_ATOMS: atom_id res chain seq x y z
N MET A 1 -37.59 27.19 -47.64
CA MET A 1 -37.02 26.91 -46.30
C MET A 1 -36.09 25.72 -46.41
N ARG A 2 -34.80 25.91 -46.12
CA ARG A 2 -33.75 24.89 -46.29
C ARG A 2 -33.30 24.50 -44.88
N TYR A 3 -33.83 23.39 -44.37
CA TYR A 3 -33.52 22.90 -43.03
C TYR A 3 -32.09 22.36 -43.03
N LEU A 4 -31.19 23.04 -42.31
CA LEU A 4 -29.87 22.55 -41.94
C LEU A 4 -30.08 21.54 -40.80
N LEU A 5 -29.92 20.24 -41.10
CA LEU A 5 -29.75 19.20 -40.09
C LEU A 5 -28.31 19.23 -39.60
N LEU A 6 -28.12 19.71 -38.36
CA LEU A 6 -26.86 19.62 -37.63
C LEU A 6 -26.75 18.19 -37.04
N PRO A 7 -25.72 17.39 -37.37
CA PRO A 7 -25.52 16.11 -36.72
C PRO A 7 -24.97 16.37 -35.31
N LEU A 8 -25.76 16.01 -34.31
CA LEU A 8 -25.33 16.00 -32.90
C LEU A 8 -24.33 14.84 -32.73
N LEU A 9 -23.04 15.14 -32.85
CA LEU A 9 -21.97 14.22 -32.47
C LEU A 9 -22.03 14.04 -30.95
N LEU A 10 -22.63 12.94 -30.50
CA LEU A 10 -22.40 12.42 -29.15
C LEU A 10 -20.93 12.03 -29.05
N ALA A 11 -20.10 12.94 -28.54
CA ALA A 11 -18.79 12.59 -28.02
C ALA A 11 -19.03 11.82 -26.72
N SER A 12 -19.13 10.49 -26.82
CA SER A 12 -19.00 9.62 -25.66
C SER A 12 -17.61 9.86 -25.08
N THR A 13 -17.55 10.55 -23.94
CA THR A 13 -16.34 10.61 -23.13
C THR A 13 -16.00 9.17 -22.75
N LEU A 14 -14.94 8.60 -23.34
CA LEU A 14 -14.28 7.44 -22.75
C LEU A 14 -13.68 7.92 -21.42
N ALA A 15 -14.48 7.86 -20.35
CA ALA A 15 -13.92 7.75 -19.02
C ALA A 15 -13.22 6.38 -19.00
N GLY A 16 -11.89 6.39 -19.07
CA GLY A 16 -11.11 5.17 -18.86
C GLY A 16 -11.43 4.66 -17.46
N ALA A 17 -12.10 3.52 -17.36
CA ALA A 17 -12.38 2.90 -16.07
C ALA A 17 -11.03 2.61 -15.38
N GLU A 18 -10.90 3.01 -14.12
CA GLU A 18 -9.77 2.62 -13.29
C GLU A 18 -9.70 1.08 -13.17
N LEU A 19 -8.51 0.54 -12.90
CA LEU A 19 -8.36 -0.88 -12.64
C LEU A 19 -9.26 -1.30 -11.46
N PRO A 20 -9.79 -2.53 -11.44
CA PRO A 20 -10.44 -3.04 -10.24
C PRO A 20 -9.45 -3.01 -9.06
N GLU A 21 -9.98 -2.81 -7.87
CA GLU A 21 -9.18 -2.93 -6.66
C GLU A 21 -8.62 -4.35 -6.52
N THR A 22 -7.36 -4.42 -6.12
CA THR A 22 -6.71 -5.64 -5.66
C THR A 22 -6.79 -5.67 -4.15
N ASP A 23 -7.39 -6.74 -3.59
CA ASP A 23 -7.46 -6.94 -2.14
C ASP A 23 -6.10 -7.39 -1.62
N TRP A 24 -5.69 -6.85 -0.47
CA TRP A 24 -4.45 -7.25 0.22
C TRP A 24 -4.37 -8.75 0.50
N LEU A 25 -5.50 -9.40 0.81
CA LEU A 25 -5.55 -10.83 1.07
C LEU A 25 -5.29 -11.68 -0.19
N GLU A 26 -5.42 -11.11 -1.40
CA GLU A 26 -5.04 -11.80 -2.64
C GLU A 26 -3.52 -11.83 -2.83
N LEU A 27 -2.77 -10.92 -2.20
CA LEU A 27 -1.31 -10.87 -2.25
C LEU A 27 -0.63 -11.88 -1.30
N MET A 28 -1.40 -12.65 -0.54
CA MET A 28 -0.88 -13.68 0.36
C MET A 28 -1.24 -15.09 -0.11
N PRO A 29 -0.33 -16.07 0.02
CA PRO A 29 -0.68 -17.47 -0.16
C PRO A 29 -1.78 -17.88 0.81
N GLU A 30 -2.67 -18.78 0.37
CA GLU A 30 -3.80 -19.27 1.18
C GLU A 30 -3.37 -19.78 2.57
N ALA A 31 -2.24 -20.48 2.65
CA ALA A 31 -1.71 -20.98 3.92
C ALA A 31 -1.34 -19.86 4.91
N ASP A 32 -0.82 -18.73 4.41
CA ASP A 32 -0.47 -17.59 5.24
C ASP A 32 -1.74 -16.82 5.64
N ARG A 33 -2.71 -16.70 4.73
CA ARG A 33 -4.04 -16.13 5.04
C ARG A 33 -4.72 -16.85 6.18
N LEU A 34 -4.81 -18.19 6.08
CA LEU A 34 -5.41 -19.03 7.12
C LEU A 34 -4.63 -18.93 8.45
N ALA A 35 -3.31 -18.81 8.38
CA ALA A 35 -2.49 -18.65 9.58
C ALA A 35 -2.71 -17.28 10.26
N LEU A 36 -2.92 -16.22 9.47
CA LEU A 36 -3.26 -14.88 9.97
C LEU A 36 -4.66 -14.84 10.58
N GLU A 37 -5.65 -15.45 9.92
CA GLU A 37 -7.03 -15.58 10.42
C GLU A 37 -7.11 -16.39 11.73
N ALA A 38 -6.20 -17.36 11.91
CA ALA A 38 -6.13 -18.18 13.12
C ALA A 38 -5.34 -17.54 14.27
N MET A 39 -4.84 -16.30 14.11
CA MET A 39 -4.08 -15.63 15.17
C MET A 39 -4.98 -15.32 16.37
N PRO A 40 -4.51 -15.60 17.60
CA PRO A 40 -5.20 -15.11 18.79
C PRO A 40 -5.18 -13.57 18.79
N GLU A 41 -6.21 -12.95 19.35
CA GLU A 41 -6.22 -11.49 19.55
C GLU A 41 -4.96 -11.07 20.31
N ILE A 42 -4.18 -10.17 19.71
CA ILE A 42 -3.04 -9.55 20.37
C ILE A 42 -3.60 -8.48 21.30
N SER A 43 -3.43 -8.64 22.61
CA SER A 43 -3.80 -7.59 23.58
C SER A 43 -2.98 -6.33 23.29
N HIS A 44 -3.70 -5.20 23.12
CA HIS A 44 -3.11 -3.87 22.94
C HIS A 44 -2.94 -3.12 24.27
N ASP A 45 -2.87 -3.83 25.40
CA ASP A 45 -2.82 -3.23 26.75
C ASP A 45 -1.40 -2.81 27.22
N GLY A 46 -0.42 -2.78 26.30
CA GLY A 46 0.93 -2.30 26.56
C GLY A 46 1.01 -0.77 26.51
N PRO A 47 1.97 -0.12 27.22
CA PRO A 47 2.17 1.32 27.08
C PRO A 47 2.49 1.65 25.62
N GLU A 48 1.73 2.59 25.04
CA GLU A 48 2.04 3.22 23.75
C GLU A 48 3.49 3.72 23.84
N LEU A 49 4.40 3.12 23.06
CA LEU A 49 5.78 3.58 23.01
C LEU A 49 5.82 4.83 22.13
N ASP A 50 5.73 5.98 22.78
CA ASP A 50 5.94 7.29 22.15
C ASP A 50 7.23 7.28 21.29
N GLY A 51 7.07 7.50 19.98
CA GLY A 51 8.15 8.02 19.14
C GLY A 51 9.07 7.02 18.41
N ALA A 52 8.61 5.83 18.05
CA ALA A 52 9.42 4.85 17.33
C ALA A 52 9.79 5.21 15.87
N PHE A 53 9.38 6.37 15.33
CA PHE A 53 9.72 6.76 13.95
C PHE A 53 11.23 6.95 13.73
N TYR A 54 11.98 7.34 14.76
CA TYR A 54 13.41 7.70 14.65
C TYR A 54 14.38 6.72 15.33
N SER A 55 13.90 5.56 15.78
CA SER A 55 14.78 4.54 16.38
C SER A 55 15.18 3.51 15.32
N PRO A 56 16.46 3.44 14.91
CA PRO A 56 16.95 2.47 13.90
C PRO A 56 16.70 1.00 14.29
N ASP A 57 16.54 0.74 15.59
CA ASP A 57 16.32 -0.58 16.16
C ASP A 57 14.84 -0.89 16.48
N GLY A 58 13.93 0.07 16.32
CA GLY A 58 12.56 -0.03 16.84
C GLY A 58 11.74 -1.14 16.17
N LEU A 59 11.67 -1.13 14.85
CA LEU A 59 10.72 -1.96 14.10
C LEU A 59 11.16 -3.43 13.94
N ARG A 60 12.47 -3.67 13.79
CA ARG A 60 13.01 -5.03 13.67
C ARG A 60 12.99 -5.79 15.01
N GLN A 61 13.03 -5.10 16.16
CA GLN A 61 13.08 -5.76 17.48
C GLN A 61 11.70 -6.08 18.08
N GLN A 62 10.64 -5.38 17.68
CA GLN A 62 9.29 -5.54 18.26
C GLN A 62 8.64 -6.89 17.95
N ALA A 63 9.18 -7.66 17.00
CA ALA A 63 8.51 -8.85 16.50
C ALA A 63 8.77 -10.13 17.30
N ARG A 64 9.79 -10.22 18.18
CA ARG A 64 10.39 -11.52 18.63
C ARG A 64 9.44 -12.59 19.18
N ASP A 65 8.24 -12.24 19.64
CA ASP A 65 7.23 -13.17 20.18
C ASP A 65 5.96 -13.32 19.32
N LEU A 66 5.92 -12.76 18.11
CA LEU A 66 4.79 -12.88 17.19
C LEU A 66 4.76 -14.24 16.48
N PRO A 67 3.57 -14.74 16.10
CA PRO A 67 3.43 -15.95 15.29
C PRO A 67 4.24 -15.88 13.98
N ALA A 68 4.71 -17.03 13.48
CA ALA A 68 5.57 -17.11 12.30
C ALA A 68 4.98 -16.45 11.04
N VAL A 69 3.66 -16.38 10.91
CA VAL A 69 2.97 -15.71 9.79
C VAL A 69 3.29 -14.21 9.72
N MET A 70 3.56 -13.55 10.86
CA MET A 70 3.95 -12.13 10.92
C MET A 70 5.32 -11.84 10.32
N TYR A 71 6.07 -12.88 9.95
CA TYR A 71 7.37 -12.79 9.30
C TYR A 71 7.35 -13.32 7.87
N SER A 72 6.17 -13.70 7.34
CA SER A 72 6.10 -14.33 6.04
C SER A 72 6.43 -13.36 4.92
N SER A 73 7.40 -13.73 4.09
CA SER A 73 7.71 -13.09 2.81
C SER A 73 7.25 -13.91 1.62
N LYS A 74 6.40 -14.94 1.84
CA LYS A 74 5.86 -15.74 0.73
C LYS A 74 4.87 -14.91 -0.09
N THR A 75 4.95 -15.06 -1.39
CA THR A 75 4.19 -14.28 -2.37
C THR A 75 3.28 -15.15 -3.24
N VAL A 76 2.38 -14.50 -3.97
CA VAL A 76 1.51 -15.15 -4.96
C VAL A 76 2.07 -14.88 -6.35
N ALA A 77 2.67 -15.91 -6.97
CA ALA A 77 3.41 -15.78 -8.23
C ALA A 77 2.60 -15.17 -9.39
N ALA A 78 1.27 -15.33 -9.38
CA ALA A 78 0.38 -14.77 -10.40
C ALA A 78 0.38 -13.23 -10.44
N PHE A 79 0.79 -12.57 -9.37
CA PHE A 79 0.84 -11.12 -9.27
C PHE A 79 2.16 -10.49 -9.73
N ASP A 80 3.16 -11.30 -10.10
CA ASP A 80 4.41 -10.73 -10.61
C ASP A 80 4.20 -10.03 -11.96
N ASN A 81 4.72 -8.81 -12.05
CA ASN A 81 4.58 -7.90 -13.19
C ASN A 81 3.12 -7.60 -13.60
N GLN A 82 2.16 -7.72 -12.69
CA GLN A 82 0.76 -7.42 -12.98
C GLN A 82 0.42 -5.93 -12.78
N PRO A 83 -0.41 -5.35 -13.67
CA PRO A 83 -1.02 -4.05 -13.40
C PRO A 83 -2.07 -4.21 -12.32
N ILE A 84 -1.97 -3.42 -11.24
CA ILE A 84 -2.91 -3.43 -10.13
C ILE A 84 -3.32 -2.02 -9.71
N ARG A 85 -4.41 -1.92 -8.95
CA ARG A 85 -4.75 -0.78 -8.12
C ARG A 85 -4.92 -1.25 -6.68
N LEU A 86 -4.12 -0.72 -5.77
CA LEU A 86 -4.09 -1.11 -4.37
C LEU A 86 -4.41 0.09 -3.49
N GLY A 87 -5.33 -0.10 -2.55
CA GLY A 87 -5.67 0.88 -1.53
C GLY A 87 -4.79 0.71 -0.31
N GLY A 88 -4.40 1.78 0.37
CA GLY A 88 -3.66 1.64 1.63
C GLY A 88 -3.15 2.96 2.18
N TYR A 89 -2.32 2.88 3.22
CA TYR A 89 -1.80 4.04 3.93
C TYR A 89 -0.30 4.21 3.69
N PRO A 90 0.20 5.44 3.48
CA PRO A 90 1.62 5.66 3.21
C PRO A 90 2.45 5.70 4.49
N VAL A 91 3.62 5.07 4.45
CA VAL A 91 4.71 5.26 5.41
C VAL A 91 5.91 5.84 4.63
N PRO A 92 6.14 7.17 4.70
CA PRO A 92 7.16 7.84 3.88
C PRO A 92 8.59 7.36 4.19
N LEU A 93 9.39 7.17 3.14
CA LEU A 93 10.81 6.79 3.24
C LEU A 93 11.74 7.86 2.67
N GLU A 94 11.41 8.40 1.49
CA GLU A 94 12.16 9.45 0.82
C GLU A 94 11.23 10.54 0.27
N THR A 95 11.70 11.77 0.32
CA THR A 95 11.01 12.94 -0.24
C THR A 95 11.90 13.70 -1.22
N ASP A 96 11.28 14.38 -2.17
CA ASP A 96 11.98 15.31 -3.06
C ASP A 96 12.27 16.66 -2.35
N ALA A 97 12.95 17.57 -3.07
CA ALA A 97 13.31 18.89 -2.55
C ALA A 97 12.11 19.80 -2.22
N ARG A 98 10.88 19.42 -2.64
CA ARG A 98 9.63 20.12 -2.35
C ARG A 98 8.87 19.45 -1.19
N GLY A 99 9.38 18.35 -0.66
CA GLY A 99 8.74 17.58 0.40
C GLY A 99 7.73 16.55 -0.10
N HIS A 100 7.61 16.32 -1.41
CA HIS A 100 6.73 15.28 -1.92
C HIS A 100 7.34 13.89 -1.71
N SER A 101 6.55 12.94 -1.22
CA SER A 101 6.98 11.55 -1.04
C SER A 101 7.19 10.86 -2.39
N THR A 102 8.41 10.40 -2.64
CA THR A 102 8.82 9.71 -3.88
C THR A 102 9.07 8.22 -3.68
N LEU A 103 9.33 7.82 -2.44
CA LEU A 103 9.49 6.44 -2.00
C LEU A 103 8.78 6.27 -0.67
N PHE A 104 7.88 5.29 -0.58
CA PHE A 104 7.14 5.01 0.65
C PHE A 104 6.72 3.55 0.69
N PHE A 105 6.45 3.03 1.89
CA PHE A 105 5.69 1.79 2.00
C PHE A 105 4.20 2.09 1.94
N LEU A 106 3.44 1.24 1.27
CA LEU A 106 1.99 1.17 1.38
C LEU A 106 1.64 -0.02 2.28
N VAL A 107 0.71 0.20 3.21
CA VAL A 107 0.28 -0.79 4.21
C VAL A 107 -1.25 -0.84 4.32
N PRO A 108 -1.85 -1.96 4.77
CA PRO A 108 -3.30 -2.16 4.74
C PRO A 108 -4.09 -1.40 5.81
N TYR A 109 -3.43 -0.83 6.83
CA TYR A 109 -4.11 -0.13 7.93
C TYR A 109 -3.34 1.10 8.42
N PRO A 110 -4.04 2.14 8.91
CA PRO A 110 -3.40 3.36 9.38
C PRO A 110 -2.56 3.12 10.62
N GLY A 111 -1.44 3.85 10.77
CA GLY A 111 -0.58 3.76 11.96
C GLY A 111 0.29 2.50 12.05
N ALA A 112 0.30 1.66 11.01
CA ALA A 112 1.25 0.57 10.87
C ALA A 112 2.69 1.07 11.03
N CYS A 113 3.52 0.26 11.69
CA CYS A 113 4.92 0.59 11.97
C CYS A 113 5.15 1.80 12.90
N ILE A 114 4.12 2.31 13.60
CA ILE A 114 4.27 3.42 14.55
C ILE A 114 3.64 3.07 15.90
N HIS A 115 2.37 2.65 15.91
CA HIS A 115 1.63 2.38 17.15
C HIS A 115 1.20 0.92 17.31
N VAL A 116 1.28 0.14 16.24
CA VAL A 116 0.90 -1.26 16.18
C VAL A 116 2.02 -2.06 15.52
N PRO A 117 2.11 -3.38 15.76
CA PRO A 117 3.11 -4.22 15.11
C PRO A 117 3.10 -4.02 13.58
N PRO A 118 4.28 -4.10 12.94
CA PRO A 118 4.35 -4.02 11.48
C PRO A 118 3.60 -5.20 10.84
N PRO A 119 2.96 -5.00 9.68
CA PRO A 119 2.36 -6.09 8.93
C PRO A 119 3.46 -7.06 8.45
N PRO A 120 3.12 -8.32 8.11
CA PRO A 120 4.11 -9.23 7.55
C PRO A 120 4.69 -8.69 6.23
N PRO A 121 5.92 -9.09 5.84
CA PRO A 121 6.55 -8.60 4.62
C PRO A 121 5.72 -8.76 3.33
N ASN A 122 4.85 -9.77 3.25
CA ASN A 122 3.92 -9.96 2.13
C ASN A 122 2.62 -9.12 2.22
N GLN A 123 2.52 -8.24 3.20
CA GLN A 123 1.46 -7.24 3.41
C GLN A 123 2.03 -5.82 3.54
N LEU A 124 3.20 -5.61 2.93
CA LEU A 124 3.89 -4.34 2.87
C LEU A 124 4.45 -4.19 1.46
N VAL A 125 4.19 -3.05 0.81
CA VAL A 125 4.57 -2.81 -0.59
C VAL A 125 5.45 -1.59 -0.68
N LEU A 126 6.68 -1.72 -1.19
CA LEU A 126 7.53 -0.56 -1.50
C LEU A 126 7.00 0.14 -2.76
N VAL A 127 6.46 1.34 -2.62
CA VAL A 127 5.98 2.15 -3.74
C VAL A 127 7.06 3.10 -4.20
N ARG A 128 7.41 3.01 -5.49
CA ARG A 128 8.29 3.94 -6.20
C ARG A 128 7.45 4.88 -7.05
N TYR A 129 7.46 6.17 -6.71
CA TYR A 129 6.69 7.19 -7.42
C TYR A 129 7.52 8.47 -7.67
N PRO A 130 8.36 8.49 -8.72
CA PRO A 130 9.26 9.62 -9.00
C PRO A 130 8.56 10.97 -9.25
N LYS A 131 7.25 10.96 -9.56
CA LYS A 131 6.45 12.19 -9.71
C LYS A 131 6.22 12.90 -8.37
N GLY A 132 6.35 12.19 -7.25
CA GLY A 132 6.08 12.69 -5.92
C GLY A 132 4.58 12.82 -5.63
N ILE A 133 4.20 12.62 -4.36
CA ILE A 133 2.88 13.00 -3.85
C ILE A 133 3.04 13.84 -2.58
N GLU A 134 2.27 14.91 -2.47
CA GLU A 134 2.14 15.67 -1.23
C GLU A 134 1.29 14.87 -0.24
N LEU A 135 1.84 14.59 0.94
CA LEU A 135 1.17 13.85 1.99
C LEU A 135 0.93 14.79 3.18
N GLU A 136 -0.26 15.40 3.21
CA GLU A 136 -0.67 16.26 4.34
C GLU A 136 -0.97 15.43 5.60
N ASP A 137 -1.54 14.23 5.40
CA ASP A 137 -1.93 13.31 6.46
C ASP A 137 -1.58 11.86 6.08
N ILE A 138 -0.68 11.22 6.82
CA ILE A 138 -0.31 9.80 6.62
C ILE A 138 -1.42 8.82 7.03
N TYR A 139 -2.44 9.31 7.73
CA TYR A 139 -3.64 8.56 8.07
C TYR A 139 -4.71 8.65 6.99
N ALA A 140 -4.51 9.45 5.93
CA ALA A 140 -5.39 9.47 4.77
C ALA A 140 -5.05 8.31 3.81
N PRO A 141 -6.03 7.52 3.38
CA PRO A 141 -5.77 6.41 2.46
C PRO A 141 -5.48 6.90 1.04
N LEU A 142 -4.66 6.14 0.32
CA LEU A 142 -4.25 6.34 -1.06
C LEU A 142 -4.74 5.22 -1.94
N TRP A 143 -5.11 5.57 -3.17
CA TRP A 143 -5.10 4.65 -4.30
C TRP A 143 -3.76 4.71 -5.03
N VAL A 144 -3.10 3.56 -5.15
CA VAL A 144 -1.85 3.41 -5.90
C VAL A 144 -2.11 2.46 -7.07
N SER A 145 -1.97 2.96 -8.30
CA SER A 145 -2.06 2.16 -9.52
C SER A 145 -0.71 2.06 -10.21
N GLY A 146 -0.31 0.87 -10.62
CA GLY A 146 0.98 0.64 -11.26
C GLY A 146 1.26 -0.82 -11.53
N THR A 147 2.53 -1.15 -11.74
CA THR A 147 2.96 -2.55 -11.95
C THR A 147 3.52 -3.09 -10.65
N LEU A 148 2.89 -4.15 -10.11
CA LEU A 148 3.41 -4.88 -8.96
C LEU A 148 4.54 -5.82 -9.39
N LYS A 149 5.57 -5.92 -8.57
CA LYS A 149 6.71 -6.81 -8.74
C LYS A 149 6.91 -7.62 -7.48
N ILE A 150 7.21 -8.90 -7.65
CA ILE A 150 7.74 -9.72 -6.56
C ILE A 150 9.21 -9.35 -6.41
N GLU A 151 9.51 -8.57 -5.38
CA GLU A 151 10.83 -7.99 -5.15
C GLU A 151 11.08 -7.99 -3.64
N ALA A 152 12.09 -8.75 -3.20
CA ALA A 152 12.51 -8.71 -1.80
C ALA A 152 13.20 -7.38 -1.51
N VAL A 153 12.59 -6.57 -0.65
CA VAL A 153 13.11 -5.30 -0.19
C VAL A 153 13.44 -5.44 1.28
N SER A 154 14.60 -4.92 1.69
CA SER A 154 15.00 -4.81 3.09
C SER A 154 15.64 -3.45 3.30
N ASN A 155 15.10 -2.68 4.24
CA ASN A 155 15.70 -1.43 4.70
C ASN A 155 15.65 -1.35 6.24
N ASP A 156 16.16 -0.25 6.79
CA ASP A 156 16.22 -0.04 8.24
C ASP A 156 14.83 -0.07 8.91
N LEU A 157 13.77 0.24 8.15
CA LEU A 157 12.41 0.33 8.65
C LEU A 157 11.70 -1.04 8.62
N ALA A 158 11.72 -1.75 7.48
CA ALA A 158 10.97 -2.99 7.31
C ALA A 158 11.51 -3.88 6.18
N ASP A 159 11.09 -5.15 6.21
CA ASP A 159 11.23 -6.08 5.10
C ASP A 159 9.91 -6.12 4.31
N ALA A 160 9.98 -6.14 2.98
CA ALA A 160 8.83 -6.23 2.08
C ALA A 160 9.06 -7.31 1.02
N ALA A 161 8.00 -7.98 0.58
CA ALA A 161 8.05 -9.00 -0.46
C ALA A 161 7.59 -8.48 -1.84
N TYR A 162 7.05 -7.26 -1.87
CA TYR A 162 6.50 -6.63 -3.06
C TYR A 162 7.03 -5.20 -3.23
N ALA A 163 7.20 -4.80 -4.48
CA ALA A 163 7.42 -3.41 -4.87
C ALA A 163 6.45 -3.02 -5.98
N LEU A 164 6.02 -1.76 -6.01
CA LEU A 164 5.07 -1.23 -6.98
C LEU A 164 5.68 -0.01 -7.66
N ASP A 165 5.91 -0.13 -8.96
CA ASP A 165 6.30 1.00 -9.81
C ASP A 165 5.03 1.77 -10.19
N ALA A 166 4.76 2.85 -9.45
CA ALA A 166 3.49 3.56 -9.51
C ALA A 166 3.37 4.40 -10.79
N ALA A 167 2.29 4.20 -11.53
CA ALA A 167 1.90 5.06 -12.64
C ALA A 167 1.10 6.28 -12.14
N GLN A 168 0.26 6.06 -11.13
CA GLN A 168 -0.61 7.04 -10.50
C GLN A 168 -0.72 6.77 -9.00
N VAL A 169 -0.66 7.85 -8.21
CA VAL A 169 -1.00 7.87 -6.79
C VAL A 169 -1.98 9.01 -6.57
N ARG A 170 -3.08 8.76 -5.87
CA ARG A 170 -4.07 9.78 -5.47
C ARG A 170 -4.65 9.44 -4.10
N LEU A 171 -5.21 10.44 -3.42
CA LEU A 171 -6.03 10.21 -2.25
C LEU A 171 -7.31 9.46 -2.64
N VAL A 172 -7.80 8.62 -1.73
CA VAL A 172 -9.16 8.09 -1.81
C VAL A 172 -10.13 9.23 -1.55
N GLU A 173 -11.17 9.34 -2.37
CA GLU A 173 -12.21 10.34 -2.28
C GLU A 173 -13.54 9.69 -1.85
N GLU A 174 -14.50 10.49 -1.38
CA GLU A 174 -15.81 9.98 -0.94
C GLU A 174 -16.57 9.22 -2.05
N ALA A 175 -16.31 9.55 -3.32
CA ALA A 175 -16.91 8.87 -4.47
C ALA A 175 -16.34 7.46 -4.73
N ASP A 176 -15.25 7.08 -4.08
CA ASP A 176 -14.66 5.74 -4.17
C ASP A 176 -15.26 4.74 -3.16
N LEU A 177 -16.04 5.22 -2.18
CA LEU A 177 -16.62 4.44 -1.07
C LEU A 177 -18.08 4.02 -1.34
#